data_AF-A0A9D5R0B8-F1
#
_entry.id   AF-A0A9D5R0B8-F1
#
_cell.length_a   1.000
_cell.length_b   1.000
_cell.length_c   1.000
_cell.angle_alpha   90.00
_cell.angle_beta   90.00
_cell.angle_gamma   90.00
#
_symmetry.space_group_name_H-M   'P 1'
#
loop_
_entity.id
_entity.type
_entity.pdbx_description
1 polymer ?
#
loop_
_entity_poly.entity_id
_entity_poly.type
_entity_poly.pdbx_seq_one_letter_code
_entity_poly.pdbx_strand_id
1 'polypeptide(L)'
;MKKTKKKGASQPLMSPERYMRERVRNLPIGKCYINPDWEEDGLAHIIVTRERAGGKLVYGSFLVDTLCLGIKDAEYAIDFTPMELEDALAHFRKNHELEEIDYDKIHNLIYGAIEFAEEGGISPVKEFTTASYILSEDTDDIPLIEYEYGKEGKHVLVIGPDGREEKYLKTLFDHLGDKDQIVWMDMRMAEDEDDTEGIRDLVEEKERHYTAIYDYQHPEYPKEPMVKNQFIADALLDPKYYEELPREIIKRIYSLPDDEAAEDISNVALYTIGNTYKRIDDGQLSEPEEGALVHTAILLTGLASEKGLPALLEILRQSPQFIEFHYGDLAEYLLPMAVYSTMGDNAAEVESMFYQPGLDSYHLSLASESLVIRALLEPERREEVVEIYRRLLTAMKERLPERKDYDATFAGFVMSHLIDMEAKELIEEVREVFATDCVDKSIAGDCEEVIEQIKHNAYPRQYEIPTIHEMYENVKSFA
;
A
#
# COMPACT_ATOMS: atom_id res chain seq x y z
N MET A 1 39.15 -50.37 -34.47
CA MET A 1 38.04 -50.33 -33.49
C MET A 1 38.42 -49.45 -32.31
N LYS A 2 37.95 -48.20 -32.25
CA LYS A 2 38.04 -47.34 -31.05
C LYS A 2 36.67 -47.34 -30.39
N LYS A 3 36.58 -47.85 -29.15
CA LYS A 3 35.36 -47.84 -28.33
C LYS A 3 35.14 -46.43 -27.77
N THR A 4 34.07 -45.78 -28.20
CA THR A 4 33.61 -44.50 -27.66
C THR A 4 32.86 -44.76 -26.34
N LYS A 5 33.38 -44.25 -25.21
CA LYS A 5 32.67 -44.23 -23.92
C LYS A 5 31.49 -43.26 -24.02
N LYS A 6 30.25 -43.76 -23.86
CA LYS A 6 29.07 -42.93 -23.59
C LYS A 6 29.25 -42.25 -22.24
N LYS A 7 29.30 -40.91 -22.22
CA LYS A 7 29.07 -40.12 -21.01
C LYS A 7 27.62 -40.37 -20.56
N GLY A 8 27.43 -40.72 -19.29
CA GLY A 8 26.09 -40.81 -18.71
C GLY A 8 25.40 -39.46 -18.84
N ALA A 9 24.17 -39.47 -19.35
CA ALA A 9 23.32 -38.29 -19.35
C ALA A 9 23.05 -37.93 -17.89
N SER A 10 23.45 -36.73 -17.46
CA SER A 10 22.99 -36.16 -16.21
C SER A 10 21.47 -36.03 -16.28
N GLN A 11 20.75 -36.52 -15.28
CA GLN A 11 19.34 -36.21 -15.13
C GLN A 11 19.19 -34.68 -15.11
N PRO A 12 18.24 -34.09 -15.86
CA PRO A 12 17.98 -32.67 -15.75
C PRO A 12 17.59 -32.33 -14.30
N LEU A 13 18.19 -31.27 -13.73
CA LEU A 13 17.74 -30.73 -12.44
C LEU A 13 16.24 -30.41 -12.57
N MET A 14 15.42 -30.90 -11.64
CA MET A 14 14.01 -30.52 -11.58
C MET A 14 13.89 -29.10 -11.04
N SER A 15 13.03 -28.27 -11.63
CA SER A 15 12.70 -26.96 -11.07
C SER A 15 11.94 -27.10 -9.75
N PRO A 16 11.96 -26.08 -8.87
CA PRO A 16 11.18 -26.05 -7.63
C PRO A 16 9.69 -26.40 -7.83
N GLU A 17 8.99 -25.71 -8.74
CA GLU A 17 7.57 -25.96 -9.04
C GLU A 17 7.31 -27.40 -9.51
N ARG A 18 8.19 -27.93 -10.35
CA ARG A 18 8.09 -29.31 -10.82
C ARG A 18 8.31 -30.30 -9.68
N TYR A 19 9.20 -29.98 -8.75
CA TYR A 19 9.42 -30.78 -7.55
C TYR A 19 8.18 -30.75 -6.64
N MET A 20 7.59 -29.58 -6.40
CA MET A 20 6.33 -29.43 -5.67
C MET A 20 5.26 -30.37 -6.23
N ARG A 21 4.96 -30.22 -7.52
CA ARG A 21 3.93 -31.00 -8.22
C ARG A 21 4.18 -32.51 -8.24
N GLU A 22 5.42 -32.95 -8.50
CA GLU A 22 5.68 -34.38 -8.75
C GLU A 22 6.11 -35.16 -7.50
N ARG A 23 6.57 -34.48 -6.44
CA ARG A 23 7.26 -35.15 -5.32
C ARG A 23 6.67 -34.85 -3.95
N VAL A 24 6.16 -33.65 -3.70
CA VAL A 24 5.93 -33.17 -2.33
C VAL A 24 4.80 -33.94 -1.63
N ARG A 25 3.68 -34.23 -2.29
CA ARG A 25 2.59 -35.05 -1.72
C ARG A 25 3.01 -36.47 -1.27
N ASN A 26 4.12 -36.99 -1.81
CA ASN A 26 4.64 -38.31 -1.43
C ASN A 26 5.57 -38.29 -0.20
N LEU A 27 5.90 -37.10 0.31
CA LEU A 27 6.71 -36.95 1.51
C LEU A 27 5.83 -37.09 2.76
N PRO A 28 6.35 -37.61 3.88
CA PRO A 28 5.60 -37.64 5.14
C PRO A 28 5.21 -36.22 5.58
N ILE A 29 3.98 -36.06 6.08
CA ILE A 29 3.57 -34.84 6.78
C ILE A 29 4.43 -34.69 8.04
N GLY A 30 4.96 -33.48 8.24
CA GLY A 30 5.70 -33.09 9.42
C GLY A 30 4.81 -32.35 10.44
N LYS A 31 5.40 -31.43 11.19
CA LYS A 31 4.67 -30.58 12.13
C LYS A 31 3.85 -29.51 11.41
N CYS A 32 2.70 -29.20 11.97
CA CYS A 32 1.83 -28.12 11.52
C CYS A 32 1.60 -27.14 12.67
N TYR A 33 1.40 -25.86 12.33
CA TYR A 33 1.18 -24.80 13.30
C TYR A 33 0.06 -23.88 12.86
N ILE A 34 -0.61 -23.25 13.82
CA ILE A 34 -1.66 -22.25 13.61
C ILE A 34 -1.56 -21.17 14.69
N ASN A 35 -2.02 -19.94 14.42
CA ASN A 35 -2.17 -18.92 15.47
C ASN A 35 -3.32 -19.27 16.42
N PRO A 36 -3.26 -18.87 17.70
CA PRO A 36 -4.44 -18.95 18.56
C PRO A 36 -5.50 -17.96 18.07
N ASP A 37 -6.71 -18.12 18.62
CA ASP A 37 -7.84 -17.21 18.44
C ASP A 37 -8.35 -17.04 17.00
N TRP A 38 -7.84 -17.83 16.05
CA TRP A 38 -8.30 -17.84 14.65
C TRP A 38 -9.81 -18.11 14.52
N GLU A 39 -10.41 -18.85 15.46
CA GLU A 39 -11.86 -19.11 15.51
C GLU A 39 -12.65 -17.83 15.83
N GLU A 40 -12.08 -16.92 16.63
CA GLU A 40 -12.70 -15.64 17.00
C GLU A 40 -12.41 -14.56 15.95
N ASP A 41 -11.16 -14.48 15.49
CA ASP A 41 -10.68 -13.46 14.55
C ASP A 41 -11.08 -13.75 13.09
N GLY A 42 -11.38 -15.01 12.77
CA GLY A 42 -11.72 -15.45 11.42
C GLY A 42 -10.52 -15.56 10.47
N LEU A 43 -9.30 -15.28 10.94
CA LEU A 43 -8.05 -15.36 10.18
C LEU A 43 -7.09 -16.38 10.80
N ALA A 44 -6.71 -17.38 10.01
CA ALA A 44 -5.77 -18.44 10.39
C ALA A 44 -4.47 -18.35 9.57
N HIS A 45 -3.37 -18.01 10.24
CA HIS A 45 -2.01 -18.22 9.77
C HIS A 45 -1.58 -19.65 10.04
N ILE A 46 -1.41 -20.43 8.97
CA ILE A 46 -1.16 -21.86 9.03
C ILE A 46 0.20 -22.17 8.42
N ILE A 47 1.01 -22.95 9.14
CA ILE A 47 2.24 -23.54 8.63
C ILE A 47 2.07 -25.05 8.51
N VAL A 48 2.39 -25.60 7.34
CA VAL A 48 2.43 -27.05 7.11
C VAL A 48 3.83 -27.43 6.64
N THR A 49 4.40 -28.48 7.25
CA THR A 49 5.69 -29.00 6.82
C THR A 49 5.58 -30.42 6.27
N ARG A 50 6.50 -30.80 5.39
CA ARG A 50 6.75 -32.19 5.00
C ARG A 50 8.21 -32.57 5.17
N GLU A 51 8.45 -33.78 5.62
CA GLU A 51 9.80 -34.27 5.91
C GLU A 51 10.53 -34.73 4.65
N ARG A 52 11.79 -34.32 4.50
CA ARG A 52 12.69 -34.79 3.43
C ARG A 52 13.84 -35.61 4.00
N ALA A 53 14.41 -36.45 3.14
CA ALA A 53 15.64 -37.15 3.46
C ALA A 53 16.77 -36.15 3.80
N GLY A 54 17.55 -36.48 4.84
CA GLY A 54 18.65 -35.62 5.30
C GLY A 54 18.26 -34.55 6.33
N GLY A 55 17.05 -34.63 6.90
CA GLY A 55 16.60 -33.74 7.99
C GLY A 55 16.17 -32.36 7.52
N LYS A 56 15.95 -32.18 6.22
CA LYS A 56 15.37 -30.98 5.63
C LYS A 56 13.86 -31.11 5.53
N LEU A 57 13.19 -30.00 5.25
CA LEU A 57 11.75 -29.90 5.16
C LEU A 57 11.33 -29.30 3.80
N VAL A 58 10.08 -29.52 3.46
CA VAL A 58 9.30 -28.60 2.63
C VAL A 58 8.43 -27.81 3.60
N TYR A 59 8.41 -26.50 3.43
CA TYR A 59 7.66 -25.54 4.24
C TYR A 59 6.56 -24.92 3.39
N GLY A 60 5.37 -24.77 3.95
CA GLY A 60 4.25 -24.04 3.37
C GLY A 60 3.62 -23.14 4.43
N SER A 61 3.33 -21.89 4.04
CA SER A 61 2.65 -20.90 4.85
C SER A 61 1.37 -20.49 4.13
N PHE A 62 0.26 -20.40 4.85
CA PHE A 62 -1.05 -20.03 4.30
C PHE A 62 -1.72 -19.03 5.22
N LEU A 63 -2.28 -17.96 4.66
CA LEU A 63 -3.22 -17.09 5.36
C LEU A 63 -4.64 -17.45 4.90
N VAL A 64 -5.44 -17.98 5.81
CA VAL A 64 -6.79 -18.46 5.55
C VAL A 64 -7.81 -17.55 6.21
N ASP A 65 -8.69 -16.97 5.41
CA ASP A 65 -9.86 -16.22 5.82
C ASP A 65 -11.06 -17.18 5.83
N THR A 66 -11.55 -17.46 7.03
CA THR A 66 -12.70 -18.33 7.27
C THR A 66 -14.04 -17.60 7.21
N LEU A 67 -14.01 -16.27 7.11
CA LEU A 67 -15.20 -15.42 7.06
C LEU A 67 -15.70 -15.17 5.64
N CYS A 68 -14.80 -15.10 4.65
CA CYS A 68 -15.21 -14.85 3.27
C CYS A 68 -14.21 -15.31 2.19
N LEU A 69 -12.94 -14.92 2.29
CA LEU A 69 -12.04 -14.94 1.12
C LEU A 69 -11.29 -16.26 0.87
N GLY A 70 -11.33 -17.22 1.80
CA GLY A 70 -10.58 -18.46 1.67
C GLY A 70 -9.07 -18.20 1.79
N ILE A 71 -8.25 -18.70 0.87
CA ILE A 71 -6.79 -18.49 0.93
C ILE A 71 -6.41 -17.10 0.39
N LYS A 72 -6.05 -16.19 1.31
CA LYS A 72 -5.59 -14.82 1.01
C LYS A 72 -4.10 -14.74 0.67
N ASP A 73 -3.29 -15.65 1.19
CA ASP A 73 -1.85 -15.69 0.92
C ASP A 73 -1.32 -17.12 0.99
N ALA A 74 -0.31 -17.43 0.19
CA ALA A 74 0.32 -18.74 0.14
C ALA A 74 1.79 -18.68 -0.28
N GLU A 75 2.68 -19.19 0.58
CA GLU A 75 4.10 -19.29 0.30
C GLU A 75 4.62 -20.72 0.47
N TYR A 76 5.73 -21.04 -0.19
CA TYR A 76 6.41 -22.31 0.03
C TYR A 76 7.92 -22.19 -0.12
N ALA A 77 8.64 -23.05 0.62
CA ALA A 77 10.07 -23.21 0.49
C ALA A 77 10.46 -24.70 0.44
N ILE A 78 11.42 -25.01 -0.42
CA ILE A 78 12.01 -26.34 -0.57
C ILE A 78 13.39 -26.32 0.07
N ASP A 79 13.80 -27.46 0.66
CA ASP A 79 15.13 -27.59 1.30
C ASP A 79 15.27 -26.78 2.60
N PHE A 80 14.14 -26.41 3.21
CA PHE A 80 14.05 -25.66 4.45
C PHE A 80 14.69 -26.44 5.60
N THR A 81 15.44 -25.77 6.46
CA THR A 81 16.13 -26.38 7.59
C THR A 81 15.30 -26.25 8.87
N PRO A 82 15.52 -27.12 9.87
CA PRO A 82 14.86 -26.98 11.17
C PRO A 82 15.15 -25.63 11.85
N MET A 83 16.34 -25.06 11.62
CA MET A 83 16.70 -23.75 12.16
C MET A 83 15.93 -22.62 11.48
N GLU A 84 15.79 -22.66 10.15
CA GLU A 84 14.94 -21.70 9.41
C GLU A 84 13.46 -21.82 9.83
N LEU A 85 12.99 -23.03 10.16
CA LEU A 85 11.65 -23.22 10.75
C LEU A 85 11.54 -22.57 12.13
N GLU A 86 12.52 -22.76 13.01
CA GLU A 86 12.52 -22.09 14.31
C GLU A 86 12.57 -20.56 14.17
N ASP A 87 13.36 -20.04 13.23
CA ASP A 87 13.45 -18.61 12.95
C ASP A 87 12.12 -18.06 12.40
N ALA A 88 11.46 -18.77 11.47
CA ALA A 88 10.14 -18.41 10.96
C ALA A 88 9.10 -18.40 12.10
N LEU A 89 9.04 -19.47 12.91
CA LEU A 89 8.14 -19.55 14.05
C LEU A 89 8.42 -18.43 15.08
N ALA A 90 9.68 -18.07 15.30
CA ALA A 90 10.06 -16.99 16.20
C ALA A 90 9.69 -15.60 15.65
N HIS A 91 9.75 -15.41 14.34
CA HIS A 91 9.28 -14.19 13.69
C HIS A 91 7.76 -14.04 13.86
N PHE A 92 6.99 -15.08 13.57
CA PHE A 92 5.53 -15.07 13.78
C PHE A 92 5.17 -14.79 15.25
N ARG A 93 5.85 -15.45 16.20
CA ARG A 93 5.66 -15.24 17.66
C ARG A 93 5.86 -13.82 18.17
N LYS A 94 6.49 -12.93 17.40
CA LYS A 94 6.58 -11.51 17.77
C LYS A 94 5.28 -10.74 17.53
N ASN A 95 4.46 -11.22 16.58
CA ASN A 95 3.22 -10.56 16.16
C ASN A 95 1.97 -11.35 16.59
N HIS A 96 2.02 -12.69 16.56
CA HIS A 96 0.98 -13.62 17.02
C HIS A 96 1.61 -14.90 17.59
N GLU A 97 1.08 -15.47 18.67
CA GLU A 97 1.55 -16.80 19.12
C GLU A 97 1.27 -17.86 18.03
N LEU A 98 2.06 -18.94 17.96
CA LEU A 98 1.80 -20.09 17.08
C LEU A 98 1.87 -21.37 17.90
N GLU A 99 0.84 -22.20 17.80
CA GLU A 99 0.73 -23.50 18.48
C GLU A 99 0.77 -24.67 17.50
N GLU A 100 1.23 -25.83 17.96
CA GLU A 100 1.28 -27.05 17.16
C GLU A 100 -0.12 -27.67 17.08
N ILE A 101 -0.55 -28.05 15.88
CA ILE A 101 -1.89 -28.57 15.60
C ILE A 101 -1.83 -29.82 14.71
N ASP A 102 -2.82 -30.70 14.88
CA ASP A 102 -2.95 -31.91 14.07
C ASP A 102 -3.23 -31.56 12.60
N TYR A 103 -2.57 -32.30 11.70
CA TYR A 103 -2.70 -32.07 10.26
C TYR A 103 -4.14 -32.19 9.74
N ASP A 104 -4.90 -33.17 10.24
CA ASP A 104 -6.27 -33.40 9.78
C ASP A 104 -7.16 -32.16 10.03
N LYS A 105 -6.93 -31.43 11.13
CA LYS A 105 -7.65 -30.17 11.43
C LYS A 105 -7.31 -29.08 10.42
N ILE A 106 -6.02 -28.89 10.15
CA ILE A 106 -5.53 -27.90 9.18
C ILE A 106 -6.05 -28.19 7.77
N HIS A 107 -6.01 -29.47 7.37
CA HIS A 107 -6.46 -29.90 6.06
C HIS A 107 -7.95 -29.58 5.86
N ASN A 108 -8.80 -30.00 6.79
CA ASN A 108 -10.24 -29.70 6.74
C ASN A 108 -10.50 -28.19 6.79
N LEU A 109 -9.81 -27.45 7.65
CA LEU A 109 -9.98 -25.99 7.77
C LEU A 109 -9.69 -25.28 6.45
N ILE A 110 -8.56 -25.59 5.81
CA ILE A 110 -8.16 -25.01 4.53
C ILE A 110 -9.16 -25.35 3.43
N TYR A 111 -9.50 -26.62 3.26
CA TYR A 111 -10.38 -27.03 2.15
C TYR A 111 -11.81 -26.53 2.33
N GLY A 112 -12.34 -26.52 3.55
CA GLY A 112 -13.66 -25.94 3.80
C GLY A 112 -13.69 -24.42 3.62
N ALA A 113 -12.63 -23.69 3.97
CA ALA A 113 -12.55 -22.25 3.70
C ALA A 113 -12.51 -21.95 2.21
N ILE A 114 -11.82 -22.79 1.42
CA ILE A 114 -11.80 -22.70 -0.04
C ILE A 114 -13.20 -22.95 -0.60
N GLU A 115 -13.87 -24.04 -0.18
CA GLU A 115 -15.22 -24.36 -0.64
C GLU A 115 -16.20 -23.24 -0.32
N PHE A 116 -16.15 -22.67 0.89
CA PHE A 116 -16.99 -21.55 1.30
C PHE A 116 -16.73 -20.29 0.45
N ALA A 117 -15.48 -19.94 0.18
CA ALA A 117 -15.14 -18.79 -0.66
C ALA A 117 -15.58 -18.98 -2.12
N GLU A 118 -15.53 -20.21 -2.64
CA GLU A 118 -15.96 -20.55 -4.00
C GLU A 118 -17.47 -20.34 -4.20
N GLU A 119 -18.30 -20.51 -3.16
CA GLU A 119 -19.73 -20.15 -3.20
C GLU A 119 -19.94 -18.66 -3.55
N GLY A 120 -19.06 -17.80 -3.04
CA GLY A 120 -19.01 -16.36 -3.31
C GLY A 120 -18.33 -15.99 -4.64
N GLY A 121 -17.91 -16.97 -5.45
CA GLY A 121 -17.20 -16.75 -6.71
C GLY A 121 -15.73 -16.37 -6.53
N ILE A 122 -15.15 -16.62 -5.35
CA ILE A 122 -13.76 -16.26 -5.02
C ILE A 122 -12.90 -17.52 -5.11
N SER A 123 -11.79 -17.41 -5.83
CA SER A 123 -10.79 -18.48 -5.92
C SER A 123 -9.58 -18.15 -5.04
N PRO A 124 -8.85 -19.17 -4.53
CA PRO A 124 -7.57 -18.99 -3.86
C PRO A 124 -6.59 -18.13 -4.66
N VAL A 125 -5.70 -17.41 -3.97
CA VAL A 125 -4.60 -16.69 -4.62
C VAL A 125 -3.74 -17.59 -5.50
N LYS A 126 -3.16 -17.03 -6.56
CA LYS A 126 -2.49 -17.79 -7.63
C LYS A 126 -1.35 -18.66 -7.09
N GLU A 127 -0.63 -18.15 -6.10
CA GLU A 127 0.50 -18.75 -5.41
C GLU A 127 0.11 -20.10 -4.76
N PHE A 128 -1.15 -20.21 -4.33
CA PHE A 128 -1.72 -21.44 -3.77
C PHE A 128 -1.67 -22.62 -4.77
N THR A 129 -1.71 -22.36 -6.08
CA THR A 129 -1.64 -23.41 -7.10
C THR A 129 -0.43 -24.33 -6.93
N THR A 130 0.73 -23.76 -6.60
CA THR A 130 1.96 -24.54 -6.38
C THR A 130 2.14 -24.90 -4.90
N ALA A 131 1.78 -24.01 -3.97
CA ALA A 131 1.91 -24.27 -2.54
C ALA A 131 0.99 -25.42 -2.07
N SER A 132 -0.19 -25.60 -2.69
CA SER A 132 -1.17 -26.65 -2.37
C SER A 132 -0.64 -28.09 -2.52
N TYR A 133 0.47 -28.32 -3.23
CA TYR A 133 1.10 -29.64 -3.28
C TYR A 133 1.72 -30.08 -1.94
N ILE A 134 1.84 -29.16 -0.97
CA ILE A 134 2.17 -29.49 0.42
C ILE A 134 0.97 -30.16 1.10
N LEU A 135 -0.24 -29.81 0.72
CA LEU A 135 -1.45 -30.46 1.21
C LEU A 135 -1.66 -31.79 0.49
N SER A 136 -2.12 -32.78 1.24
CA SER A 136 -2.64 -34.02 0.70
C SER A 136 -3.90 -33.72 -0.10
N GLU A 137 -4.19 -34.59 -1.08
CA GLU A 137 -5.46 -34.49 -1.81
C GLU A 137 -6.62 -34.61 -0.85
N ASP A 138 -7.67 -33.86 -1.12
CA ASP A 138 -8.91 -33.94 -0.37
C ASP A 138 -9.65 -35.23 -0.78
N THR A 139 -9.48 -36.28 0.03
CA THR A 139 -10.03 -37.62 -0.18
C THR A 139 -10.55 -38.17 1.14
N ASP A 140 -11.39 -39.21 1.06
CA ASP A 140 -11.93 -39.93 2.22
C ASP A 140 -10.87 -40.57 3.15
N ASP A 141 -9.57 -40.47 2.81
CA ASP A 141 -8.48 -40.96 3.64
C ASP A 141 -8.20 -40.04 4.85
N ILE A 142 -8.65 -38.78 4.80
CA ILE A 142 -8.52 -37.80 5.89
C ILE A 142 -9.87 -37.72 6.62
N PRO A 143 -9.91 -37.87 7.96
CA PRO A 143 -11.16 -37.75 8.71
C PRO A 143 -11.81 -36.38 8.50
N LEU A 144 -13.08 -36.38 8.09
CA LEU A 144 -13.86 -35.16 7.94
C LEU A 144 -14.08 -34.49 9.30
N ILE A 145 -13.74 -33.20 9.38
CA ILE A 145 -13.97 -32.33 10.53
C ILE A 145 -14.76 -31.14 10.01
N GLU A 146 -15.98 -30.96 10.51
CA GLU A 146 -16.83 -29.83 10.11
C GLU A 146 -16.44 -28.58 10.91
N TYR A 147 -16.24 -27.47 10.19
CA TYR A 147 -16.03 -26.14 10.72
C TYR A 147 -17.18 -25.23 10.30
N GLU A 148 -17.47 -24.22 11.11
CA GLU A 148 -18.38 -23.14 10.72
C GLU A 148 -17.57 -22.06 10.00
N TYR A 149 -18.09 -21.60 8.85
CA TYR A 149 -17.50 -20.54 8.04
C TYR A 149 -18.48 -19.37 7.92
N GLY A 150 -17.93 -18.16 7.78
CA GLY A 150 -18.72 -16.93 7.83
C GLY A 150 -19.31 -16.67 9.22
N LYS A 151 -20.29 -15.76 9.29
CA LYS A 151 -21.02 -15.43 10.52
C LYS A 151 -22.51 -15.68 10.28
N GLU A 152 -23.09 -16.60 11.03
CA GLU A 152 -24.48 -17.05 10.84
C GLU A 152 -24.76 -17.56 9.40
N GLY A 153 -23.75 -18.17 8.77
CA GLY A 153 -23.83 -18.68 7.39
C GLY A 153 -23.75 -17.60 6.30
N LYS A 154 -23.37 -16.37 6.66
CA LYS A 154 -23.16 -15.25 5.73
C LYS A 154 -21.67 -15.05 5.47
N HIS A 155 -21.32 -14.72 4.24
CA HIS A 155 -19.96 -14.27 3.87
C HIS A 155 -19.70 -12.91 4.49
N VAL A 156 -18.70 -12.82 5.38
CA VAL A 156 -18.31 -11.57 6.04
C VAL A 156 -17.01 -11.05 5.45
N LEU A 157 -17.12 -10.07 4.55
CA LEU A 157 -15.95 -9.44 3.95
C LEU A 157 -15.39 -8.36 4.88
N VAL A 158 -14.22 -8.61 5.47
CA VAL A 158 -13.52 -7.59 6.26
C VAL A 158 -12.63 -6.77 5.33
N ILE A 159 -12.92 -5.47 5.23
CA ILE A 159 -12.18 -4.51 4.41
C ILE A 159 -11.14 -3.84 5.30
N GLY A 160 -9.87 -4.05 4.93
CA GLY A 160 -8.73 -3.46 5.64
C GLY A 160 -8.66 -1.95 5.49
N PRO A 161 -7.81 -1.27 6.28
CA PRO A 161 -7.56 0.16 6.18
C PRO A 161 -7.16 0.64 4.77
N ASP A 162 -6.57 -0.26 3.97
CA ASP A 162 -6.14 0.00 2.59
C ASP A 162 -7.25 -0.21 1.54
N GLY A 163 -8.44 -0.68 1.95
CA GLY A 163 -9.57 -0.92 1.06
C GLY A 163 -9.38 -2.05 0.04
N ARG A 164 -8.30 -2.83 0.09
CA ARG A 164 -7.95 -3.79 -0.98
C ARG A 164 -8.99 -4.87 -1.19
N GLU A 165 -9.74 -5.22 -0.16
CA GLU A 165 -10.82 -6.21 -0.23
C GLU A 165 -12.09 -5.69 -0.91
N GLU A 166 -12.29 -4.37 -1.04
CA GLU A 166 -13.49 -3.78 -1.69
C GLU A 166 -13.75 -4.38 -3.08
N LYS A 167 -12.68 -4.67 -3.82
CA LYS A 167 -12.75 -5.24 -5.17
C LYS A 167 -13.55 -6.54 -5.26
N TYR A 168 -13.69 -7.28 -4.15
CA TYR A 168 -14.44 -8.54 -4.10
C TYR A 168 -15.94 -8.35 -3.92
N LEU A 169 -16.41 -7.18 -3.46
CA LEU A 169 -17.83 -6.91 -3.24
C LEU A 169 -18.67 -7.19 -4.49
N LYS A 170 -18.23 -6.70 -5.65
CA LYS A 170 -18.94 -6.94 -6.91
C LYS A 170 -19.04 -8.44 -7.24
N THR A 171 -17.95 -9.18 -7.08
CA THR A 171 -17.93 -10.63 -7.34
C THR A 171 -18.91 -11.35 -6.40
N LEU A 172 -18.90 -10.99 -5.11
CA LEU A 172 -19.80 -11.57 -4.11
C LEU A 172 -21.27 -11.29 -4.46
N PHE A 173 -21.61 -10.04 -4.79
CA PHE A 173 -22.98 -9.68 -5.19
C PHE A 173 -23.42 -10.39 -6.48
N ASP A 174 -22.53 -10.54 -7.46
CA ASP A 174 -22.83 -11.21 -8.72
C ASP A 174 -23.11 -12.73 -8.52
N HIS A 175 -22.49 -13.38 -7.54
CA HIS A 175 -22.61 -14.83 -7.30
C HIS A 175 -23.68 -15.19 -6.27
N LEU A 176 -23.76 -14.47 -5.15
CA LEU A 176 -24.66 -14.79 -4.04
C LEU A 176 -26.05 -14.14 -4.22
N GLY A 177 -26.13 -13.02 -4.95
CA GLY A 177 -27.36 -12.40 -5.41
C GLY A 177 -28.26 -11.74 -4.36
N ASP A 178 -28.19 -12.15 -3.08
CA ASP A 178 -29.00 -11.63 -1.98
C ASP A 178 -28.14 -10.90 -0.93
N LYS A 179 -28.58 -9.71 -0.53
CA LYS A 179 -27.90 -8.87 0.47
C LYS A 179 -27.86 -9.53 1.85
N ASP A 180 -28.84 -10.39 2.14
CA ASP A 180 -28.92 -11.07 3.42
C ASP A 180 -27.80 -12.10 3.62
N GLN A 181 -27.07 -12.47 2.56
CA GLN A 181 -25.98 -13.46 2.59
C GLN A 181 -24.58 -12.84 2.65
N ILE A 182 -24.45 -11.52 2.49
CA ILE A 182 -23.16 -10.82 2.50
C ILE A 182 -23.20 -9.76 3.60
N VAL A 183 -22.28 -9.86 4.54
CA VAL A 183 -21.95 -8.80 5.51
C VAL A 183 -20.58 -8.29 5.12
N TRP A 184 -20.31 -7.00 5.31
CA TRP A 184 -18.94 -6.52 5.21
C TRP A 184 -18.68 -5.53 6.33
N MET A 185 -17.43 -5.55 6.80
CA MET A 185 -16.96 -4.72 7.91
C MET A 185 -15.84 -3.87 7.37
N ASP A 186 -16.07 -2.56 7.30
CA ASP A 186 -15.06 -1.62 6.86
C ASP A 186 -14.29 -1.10 8.08
N MET A 187 -13.05 -1.57 8.25
CA MET A 187 -12.23 -1.16 9.38
C MET A 187 -11.82 0.32 9.32
N ARG A 188 -11.97 1.00 8.19
CA ARG A 188 -11.76 2.46 8.08
C ARG A 188 -12.92 3.23 8.70
N MET A 189 -14.10 2.61 8.75
CA MET A 189 -15.35 3.23 9.15
C MET A 189 -15.89 2.71 10.49
N ALA A 190 -15.09 1.95 11.25
CA ALA A 190 -15.54 1.27 12.44
C ALA A 190 -15.81 2.22 13.64
N GLU A 191 -16.83 3.06 13.53
CA GLU A 191 -17.83 3.28 14.56
C GLU A 191 -19.18 2.78 13.98
N ASP A 192 -19.71 1.70 14.59
CA ASP A 192 -20.99 1.02 14.36
C ASP A 192 -21.05 -0.13 13.32
N GLU A 193 -21.33 -1.34 13.84
CA GLU A 193 -21.75 -2.51 13.06
C GLU A 193 -23.18 -2.28 12.55
N ASP A 194 -23.39 -2.51 11.23
CA ASP A 194 -24.68 -2.57 10.50
C ASP A 194 -25.07 -1.35 9.62
N ASP A 195 -24.18 -0.87 8.73
CA ASP A 195 -24.52 0.16 7.72
C ASP A 195 -24.24 -0.27 6.26
N THR A 196 -24.88 -1.37 5.84
CA THR A 196 -24.85 -1.81 4.43
C THR A 196 -25.57 -0.84 3.46
N GLU A 197 -26.43 0.04 3.98
CA GLU A 197 -27.13 1.08 3.22
C GLU A 197 -26.19 2.28 2.98
N GLY A 198 -25.45 2.74 4.01
CA GLY A 198 -24.43 3.77 3.90
C GLY A 198 -23.31 3.44 2.93
N ILE A 199 -22.83 2.20 2.86
CA ILE A 199 -21.74 1.84 1.93
C ILE A 199 -22.23 1.77 0.47
N ARG A 200 -23.48 1.39 0.23
CA ARG A 200 -24.08 1.56 -1.09
C ARG A 200 -24.16 3.04 -1.46
N ASP A 201 -24.59 3.90 -0.53
CA ASP A 201 -24.68 5.34 -0.76
C ASP A 201 -23.29 5.96 -0.99
N LEU A 202 -22.23 5.47 -0.34
CA LEU A 202 -20.84 5.88 -0.56
C LEU A 202 -20.31 5.44 -1.93
N VAL A 203 -20.57 4.19 -2.35
CA VAL A 203 -20.20 3.71 -3.69
C VAL A 203 -21.00 4.46 -4.76
N GLU A 204 -22.30 4.65 -4.57
CA GLU A 204 -23.15 5.42 -5.49
C GLU A 204 -22.69 6.89 -5.55
N GLU A 205 -22.30 7.50 -4.42
CA GLU A 205 -21.75 8.86 -4.38
C GLU A 205 -20.39 8.92 -5.09
N LYS A 206 -19.47 7.98 -4.86
CA LYS A 206 -18.17 7.92 -5.54
C LYS A 206 -18.33 7.76 -7.05
N GLU A 207 -19.23 6.88 -7.50
CA GLU A 207 -19.52 6.65 -8.93
C GLU A 207 -20.30 7.81 -9.58
N ARG A 208 -21.00 8.64 -8.80
CA ARG A 208 -21.73 9.81 -9.28
C ARG A 208 -20.79 10.89 -9.81
N HIS A 209 -19.58 10.95 -9.28
CA HIS A 209 -18.63 12.00 -9.58
C HIS A 209 -17.71 11.65 -10.75
N TYR A 210 -17.36 12.66 -11.53
CA TYR A 210 -16.35 12.51 -12.58
C TYR A 210 -14.98 12.40 -11.93
N THR A 211 -14.19 11.37 -12.23
CA THR A 211 -12.78 11.30 -11.85
C THR A 211 -11.92 11.94 -12.94
N ALA A 212 -10.98 12.81 -12.56
CA ALA A 212 -10.03 13.41 -13.48
C ALA A 212 -9.14 12.32 -14.10
N ILE A 213 -8.91 12.42 -15.41
CA ILE A 213 -8.01 11.50 -16.10
C ILE A 213 -6.60 12.05 -15.99
N TYR A 214 -5.68 11.24 -15.47
CA TYR A 214 -4.26 11.54 -15.50
C TYR A 214 -3.78 11.69 -16.96
N ASP A 215 -3.26 12.87 -17.31
CA ASP A 215 -2.77 13.18 -18.67
C ASP A 215 -1.49 14.02 -18.70
N TYR A 216 -0.76 14.06 -17.58
CA TYR A 216 0.44 14.88 -17.40
C TYR A 216 1.45 14.71 -18.55
N GLN A 217 1.86 15.86 -19.11
CA GLN A 217 2.85 15.92 -20.18
C GLN A 217 4.25 16.01 -19.59
N HIS A 218 4.92 14.87 -19.54
CA HIS A 218 6.24 14.71 -18.96
C HIS A 218 7.28 15.56 -19.72
N PRO A 219 8.16 16.29 -19.02
CA PRO A 219 9.27 17.02 -19.64
C PRO A 219 10.37 16.06 -20.16
N GLU A 220 11.36 16.62 -20.84
CA GLU A 220 12.59 15.86 -21.12
C GLU A 220 13.41 15.70 -19.83
N TYR A 221 13.51 14.46 -19.35
CA TYR A 221 14.33 14.12 -18.19
C TYR A 221 15.81 13.88 -18.54
N PRO A 222 16.74 14.08 -17.58
CA PRO A 222 18.15 13.78 -17.76
C PRO A 222 18.42 12.31 -18.09
N LYS A 223 19.33 12.05 -19.03
CA LYS A 223 19.77 10.69 -19.40
C LYS A 223 20.90 10.14 -18.52
N GLU A 224 21.50 10.99 -17.72
CA GLU A 224 22.56 10.67 -16.77
C GLU A 224 22.31 11.49 -15.49
N PRO A 225 22.65 10.99 -14.29
CA PRO A 225 22.51 11.73 -13.05
C PRO A 225 23.55 12.85 -13.01
N MET A 226 23.15 14.06 -13.39
CA MET A 226 24.05 15.23 -13.45
C MET A 226 24.31 15.75 -12.04
N VAL A 227 25.31 15.19 -11.35
CA VAL A 227 25.65 15.54 -9.97
C VAL A 227 27.06 16.12 -9.84
N LYS A 228 27.27 17.04 -8.90
CA LYS A 228 28.60 17.51 -8.48
C LYS A 228 29.31 16.43 -7.66
N ASN A 229 28.57 15.73 -6.80
CA ASN A 229 29.06 14.71 -5.90
C ASN A 229 28.61 13.33 -6.36
N GLN A 230 29.42 12.69 -7.23
CA GLN A 230 29.12 11.38 -7.81
C GLN A 230 28.76 10.29 -6.79
N PHE A 231 29.34 10.36 -5.57
CA PHE A 231 29.04 9.39 -4.52
C PHE A 231 27.56 9.39 -4.07
N ILE A 232 26.81 10.48 -4.29
CA ILE A 232 25.38 10.56 -4.00
C ILE A 232 24.63 9.69 -5.00
N ALA A 233 24.86 9.91 -6.30
CA ALA A 233 24.27 9.08 -7.36
C ALA A 233 24.66 7.61 -7.21
N ASP A 234 25.94 7.33 -6.96
CA ASP A 234 26.43 5.97 -6.76
C ASP A 234 25.78 5.27 -5.56
N ALA A 235 25.37 6.01 -4.52
CA ALA A 235 24.74 5.43 -3.33
C ALA A 235 23.23 5.28 -3.49
N LEU A 236 22.54 6.30 -4.01
CA LEU A 236 21.08 6.30 -4.15
C LEU A 236 20.62 5.28 -5.20
N LEU A 237 21.43 5.07 -6.26
CA LEU A 237 21.12 4.13 -7.34
C LEU A 237 21.70 2.73 -7.11
N ASP A 238 22.32 2.45 -5.96
CA ASP A 238 22.86 1.12 -5.65
C ASP A 238 21.73 0.23 -5.08
N PRO A 239 21.36 -0.88 -5.76
CA PRO A 239 20.34 -1.82 -5.27
C PRO A 239 20.64 -2.35 -3.87
N LYS A 240 21.91 -2.36 -3.45
CA LYS A 240 22.31 -2.78 -2.11
C LYS A 240 21.71 -1.92 -1.00
N TYR A 241 21.40 -0.66 -1.30
CA TYR A 241 20.88 0.29 -0.32
C TYR A 241 19.39 0.55 -0.46
N TYR A 242 18.68 -0.28 -1.23
CA TYR A 242 17.23 -0.17 -1.49
C TYR A 242 16.43 0.33 -0.27
N GLU A 243 16.56 -0.34 0.87
CA GLU A 243 15.82 0.00 2.10
C GLU A 243 16.47 1.11 2.92
N GLU A 244 17.81 1.12 3.05
CA GLU A 244 18.52 2.04 3.96
C GLU A 244 19.93 2.39 3.46
N LEU A 245 20.27 3.68 3.51
CA LEU A 245 21.63 4.16 3.26
C LEU A 245 22.55 3.95 4.47
N PRO A 246 23.83 3.56 4.26
CA PRO A 246 24.80 3.46 5.34
C PRO A 246 24.96 4.80 6.08
N ARG A 247 25.01 4.76 7.41
CA ARG A 247 25.17 5.95 8.27
C ARG A 247 26.33 6.86 7.87
N GLU A 248 27.43 6.29 7.40
CA GLU A 248 28.60 7.07 6.96
C GLU A 248 28.35 7.80 5.62
N ILE A 249 27.48 7.26 4.75
CA ILE A 249 27.03 7.95 3.53
C ILE A 249 26.09 9.09 3.93
N ILE A 250 25.09 8.84 4.79
CA ILE A 250 24.17 9.88 5.28
C ILE A 250 24.93 11.04 5.92
N LYS A 251 25.85 10.75 6.85
CA LYS A 251 26.70 11.79 7.48
C LYS A 251 27.53 12.57 6.46
N ARG A 252 28.01 11.89 5.41
CA ARG A 252 28.78 12.55 4.36
C ARG A 252 27.91 13.48 3.52
N ILE A 253 26.67 13.07 3.19
CA ILE A 253 25.70 13.93 2.50
C ILE A 253 25.42 15.17 3.34
N TYR A 254 25.08 15.01 4.63
CA TYR A 254 24.80 16.12 5.55
C TYR A 254 26.03 16.94 5.98
N SER A 255 27.22 16.60 5.47
CA SER A 255 28.43 17.41 5.65
C SER A 255 28.69 18.37 4.48
N LEU A 256 27.96 18.20 3.37
CA LEU A 256 27.96 19.13 2.23
C LEU A 256 27.10 20.36 2.53
N PRO A 257 27.25 21.46 1.78
CA PRO A 257 26.26 22.53 1.82
C PRO A 257 24.86 22.01 1.45
N ASP A 258 23.84 22.40 2.21
CA ASP A 258 22.48 21.82 2.06
C ASP A 258 21.93 21.97 0.64
N ASP A 259 22.05 23.15 0.04
CA ASP A 259 21.65 23.41 -1.35
C ASP A 259 22.42 22.55 -2.36
N GLU A 260 23.71 22.30 -2.12
CA GLU A 260 24.53 21.46 -3.00
C GLU A 260 24.09 19.99 -2.94
N ALA A 261 23.86 19.49 -1.73
CA ALA A 261 23.36 18.13 -1.53
C ALA A 261 21.94 17.96 -2.10
N ALA A 262 21.05 18.92 -1.85
CA ALA A 262 19.68 18.90 -2.33
C ALA A 262 19.59 18.97 -3.87
N GLU A 263 20.42 19.79 -4.52
CA GLU A 263 20.55 19.81 -5.99
C GLU A 263 20.99 18.44 -6.54
N ASP A 264 22.03 17.84 -5.96
CA ASP A 264 22.54 16.54 -6.41
C ASP A 264 21.52 15.42 -6.21
N ILE A 265 20.84 15.37 -5.06
CA ILE A 265 19.76 14.40 -4.78
C ILE A 265 18.60 14.59 -5.76
N SER A 266 18.19 15.84 -6.00
CA SER A 266 17.13 16.18 -6.95
C SER A 266 17.47 15.75 -8.38
N ASN A 267 18.72 15.91 -8.80
CA ASN A 267 19.17 15.47 -10.12
C ASN A 267 19.17 13.94 -10.26
N VAL A 268 19.45 13.19 -9.18
CA VAL A 268 19.28 11.74 -9.17
C VAL A 268 17.80 11.38 -9.30
N ALA A 269 16.91 12.05 -8.57
CA ALA A 269 15.46 11.81 -8.66
C ALA A 269 14.92 12.03 -10.08
N LEU A 270 15.25 13.16 -10.72
CA LEU A 270 14.84 13.45 -12.09
C LEU A 270 15.38 12.43 -13.11
N TYR A 271 16.61 11.96 -12.92
CA TYR A 271 17.17 10.85 -13.71
C TYR A 271 16.38 9.55 -13.49
N THR A 272 16.08 9.19 -12.25
CA THR A 272 15.32 7.98 -11.91
C THR A 272 13.91 8.04 -12.48
N ILE A 273 13.20 9.17 -12.37
CA ILE A 273 11.90 9.40 -13.02
C ILE A 273 12.03 9.11 -14.51
N GLY A 274 12.97 9.78 -15.20
CA GLY A 274 13.18 9.64 -16.64
C GLY A 274 13.44 8.21 -17.12
N ASN A 275 14.06 7.38 -16.29
CA ASN A 275 14.35 5.99 -16.62
C ASN A 275 13.22 5.02 -16.32
N THR A 276 12.26 5.40 -15.48
CA THR A 276 11.26 4.47 -14.94
C THR A 276 9.84 4.81 -15.39
N TYR A 277 9.44 6.08 -15.47
CA TYR A 277 8.02 6.47 -15.67
C TYR A 277 7.34 5.73 -16.82
N LYS A 278 7.93 5.81 -18.02
CA LYS A 278 7.34 5.19 -19.21
C LYS A 278 7.31 3.67 -19.14
N ARG A 279 8.32 3.05 -18.50
CA ARG A 279 8.39 1.59 -18.37
C ARG A 279 7.37 1.10 -17.36
N ILE A 280 7.08 1.87 -16.31
CA ILE A 280 6.01 1.59 -15.36
C ILE A 280 4.65 1.70 -16.05
N ASP A 281 4.40 2.82 -16.75
CA ASP A 281 3.14 3.04 -17.47
C ASP A 281 2.89 1.97 -18.56
N ASP A 282 3.96 1.49 -19.22
CA ASP A 282 3.89 0.41 -20.22
C ASP A 282 3.83 -1.00 -19.58
N GLY A 283 3.84 -1.13 -18.24
CA GLY A 283 3.80 -2.41 -17.51
C GLY A 283 5.05 -3.28 -17.69
N GLN A 284 6.20 -2.67 -17.98
CA GLN A 284 7.49 -3.36 -18.22
C GLN A 284 8.31 -3.58 -16.96
N LEU A 285 7.98 -2.89 -15.86
CA LEU A 285 8.59 -3.05 -14.55
C LEU A 285 7.56 -3.67 -13.61
N SER A 286 8.02 -4.60 -12.77
CA SER A 286 7.17 -5.30 -11.79
C SER A 286 7.50 -4.89 -10.36
N GLU A 287 8.78 -4.63 -10.06
CA GLU A 287 9.26 -4.15 -8.77
C GLU A 287 10.42 -3.16 -8.96
N PRO A 288 10.64 -2.21 -8.02
CA PRO A 288 11.80 -1.33 -8.04
C PRO A 288 13.10 -2.10 -7.85
N GLU A 289 14.14 -1.79 -8.64
CA GLU A 289 15.48 -2.37 -8.48
C GLU A 289 16.37 -1.56 -7.51
N GLU A 290 15.95 -0.34 -7.15
CA GLU A 290 16.72 0.64 -6.37
C GLU A 290 15.77 1.61 -5.63
N GLY A 291 16.29 2.28 -4.59
CA GLY A 291 15.49 3.05 -3.62
C GLY A 291 15.65 4.57 -3.75
N ALA A 292 16.14 5.10 -4.87
CA ALA A 292 16.55 6.50 -4.99
C ALA A 292 15.43 7.50 -4.72
N LEU A 293 14.18 7.21 -5.13
CA LEU A 293 13.06 8.13 -4.89
C LEU A 293 12.64 8.15 -3.41
N VAL A 294 12.57 6.99 -2.76
CA VAL A 294 12.34 6.91 -1.31
C VAL A 294 13.46 7.63 -0.55
N HIS A 295 14.72 7.38 -0.90
CA HIS A 295 15.86 8.11 -0.32
C HIS A 295 15.80 9.61 -0.59
N THR A 296 15.31 10.03 -1.75
CA THR A 296 15.14 11.45 -2.09
C THR A 296 14.19 12.11 -1.11
N ALA A 297 13.00 11.55 -0.89
CA ALA A 297 12.04 12.10 0.07
C ALA A 297 12.63 12.19 1.49
N ILE A 298 13.30 11.13 1.95
CA ILE A 298 13.91 11.06 3.29
C ILE A 298 15.04 12.08 3.46
N LEU A 299 15.99 12.12 2.52
CA LEU A 299 17.16 12.99 2.62
C LEU A 299 16.78 14.46 2.49
N LEU A 300 15.87 14.79 1.56
CA LEU A 300 15.39 16.16 1.36
C LEU A 300 14.59 16.67 2.55
N THR A 301 13.82 15.79 3.23
CA THR A 301 13.15 16.12 4.50
C THR A 301 14.16 16.61 5.53
N GLY A 302 15.27 15.88 5.73
CA GLY A 302 16.27 16.27 6.73
C GLY A 302 17.19 17.42 6.31
N LEU A 303 17.40 17.66 5.00
CA LEU A 303 18.15 18.82 4.50
C LEU A 303 17.34 20.12 4.56
N ALA A 304 16.02 20.03 4.39
CA ALA A 304 15.11 21.18 4.41
C ALA A 304 15.54 22.35 3.50
N SER A 305 16.14 22.03 2.33
CA SER A 305 16.56 23.03 1.35
C SER A 305 15.49 23.22 0.27
N GLU A 306 15.22 24.49 -0.07
CA GLU A 306 14.32 24.89 -1.15
C GLU A 306 14.73 24.34 -2.53
N LYS A 307 15.99 23.93 -2.69
CA LYS A 307 16.47 23.29 -3.93
C LYS A 307 15.88 21.91 -4.16
N GLY A 308 15.34 21.26 -3.13
CA GLY A 308 14.67 19.97 -3.22
C GLY A 308 13.24 20.03 -3.73
N LEU A 309 12.56 21.17 -3.53
CA LEU A 309 11.12 21.30 -3.80
C LEU A 309 10.75 20.94 -5.26
N PRO A 310 11.46 21.44 -6.31
CA PRO A 310 11.06 21.16 -7.69
C PRO A 310 11.03 19.68 -8.05
N ALA A 311 11.96 18.87 -7.51
CA ALA A 311 11.98 17.43 -7.76
C ALA A 311 10.85 16.71 -7.03
N LEU A 312 10.50 17.12 -5.80
CA LEU A 312 9.38 16.55 -5.06
C LEU A 312 8.04 16.88 -5.71
N LEU A 313 7.86 18.11 -6.20
CA LEU A 313 6.67 18.45 -6.97
C LEU A 313 6.62 17.67 -8.29
N GLU A 314 7.77 17.40 -8.92
CA GLU A 314 7.81 16.55 -10.12
C GLU A 314 7.44 15.10 -9.83
N ILE A 315 7.83 14.55 -8.67
CA ILE A 315 7.40 13.22 -8.21
C ILE A 315 5.87 13.18 -8.08
N LEU A 316 5.27 14.18 -7.43
CA LEU A 316 3.81 14.28 -7.27
C LEU A 316 3.06 14.54 -8.59
N ARG A 317 3.75 14.91 -9.68
CA ARG A 317 3.16 15.00 -11.02
C ARG A 317 3.12 13.67 -11.77
N GLN A 318 3.79 12.62 -11.28
CA GLN A 318 3.83 11.33 -11.97
C GLN A 318 2.51 10.55 -11.81
N SER A 319 2.38 9.44 -12.55
CA SER A 319 1.15 8.64 -12.61
C SER A 319 0.87 7.91 -11.30
N PRO A 320 -0.40 7.54 -11.01
CA PRO A 320 -0.71 6.73 -9.83
C PRO A 320 0.11 5.45 -9.75
N GLN A 321 0.31 4.78 -10.90
CA GLN A 321 1.13 3.58 -11.00
C GLN A 321 2.60 3.86 -10.66
N PHE A 322 3.11 5.06 -10.95
CA PHE A 322 4.45 5.46 -10.61
C PHE A 322 4.66 5.62 -9.10
N ILE A 323 3.74 6.31 -8.43
CA ILE A 323 3.81 6.51 -6.98
C ILE A 323 3.61 5.18 -6.27
N GLU A 324 2.63 4.38 -6.69
CA GLU A 324 2.43 3.02 -6.18
C GLU A 324 3.70 2.16 -6.33
N PHE A 325 4.32 2.19 -7.51
CA PHE A 325 5.52 1.39 -7.78
C PHE A 325 6.70 1.77 -6.88
N HIS A 326 6.96 3.07 -6.70
CA HIS A 326 8.17 3.52 -6.00
C HIS A 326 7.99 3.70 -4.49
N TYR A 327 6.79 4.03 -4.03
CA TYR A 327 6.52 4.38 -2.65
C TYR A 327 5.51 3.44 -2.00
N GLY A 328 4.50 2.97 -2.74
CA GLY A 328 3.34 2.30 -2.16
C GLY A 328 2.77 3.13 -1.00
N ASP A 329 2.51 2.47 0.13
CA ASP A 329 1.99 3.10 1.36
C ASP A 329 2.95 4.12 1.97
N LEU A 330 4.25 4.12 1.62
CA LEU A 330 5.18 5.14 2.12
C LEU A 330 4.89 6.54 1.57
N ALA A 331 4.09 6.66 0.50
CA ALA A 331 3.79 7.93 -0.15
C ALA A 331 3.12 8.93 0.80
N GLU A 332 2.11 8.49 1.54
CA GLU A 332 1.37 9.32 2.52
C GLU A 332 2.26 9.81 3.67
N TYR A 333 3.23 8.99 4.06
CA TYR A 333 4.12 9.32 5.18
C TYR A 333 5.29 10.22 4.76
N LEU A 334 5.90 9.95 3.60
CA LEU A 334 7.15 10.60 3.19
C LEU A 334 6.94 11.87 2.37
N LEU A 335 6.00 11.87 1.42
CA LEU A 335 5.91 12.95 0.42
C LEU A 335 5.38 14.26 1.01
N PRO A 336 4.30 14.29 1.80
CA PRO A 336 3.82 15.53 2.42
C PRO A 336 4.89 16.19 3.30
N MET A 337 5.61 15.38 4.09
CA MET A 337 6.68 15.85 4.97
C MET A 337 7.90 16.37 4.20
N ALA A 338 8.28 15.72 3.10
CA ALA A 338 9.38 16.18 2.26
C ALA A 338 9.03 17.50 1.57
N VAL A 339 7.82 17.63 1.03
CA VAL A 339 7.35 18.88 0.39
C VAL A 339 7.26 20.00 1.43
N TYR A 340 6.71 19.72 2.62
CA TYR A 340 6.68 20.66 3.74
C TYR A 340 8.08 21.14 4.12
N SER A 341 9.01 20.22 4.33
CA SER A 341 10.36 20.55 4.81
C SER A 341 11.16 21.35 3.78
N THR A 342 10.89 21.15 2.49
CA THR A 342 11.61 21.83 1.40
C THR A 342 10.91 23.08 0.89
N MET A 343 9.64 23.35 1.24
CA MET A 343 8.93 24.46 0.59
C MET A 343 9.47 25.85 0.96
N GLY A 344 10.07 26.03 2.13
CA GLY A 344 10.63 27.33 2.56
C GLY A 344 9.61 28.47 2.44
N ASP A 345 9.92 29.52 1.68
CA ASP A 345 8.98 30.62 1.36
C ASP A 345 8.13 30.39 0.09
N ASN A 346 8.26 29.23 -0.56
CA ASN A 346 7.69 28.94 -1.88
C ASN A 346 6.36 28.15 -1.84
N ALA A 347 5.50 28.38 -0.85
CA ALA A 347 4.19 27.72 -0.76
C ALA A 347 3.31 27.96 -2.01
N ALA A 348 3.53 29.08 -2.72
CA ALA A 348 2.89 29.39 -3.99
C ALA A 348 3.21 28.37 -5.11
N GLU A 349 4.38 27.72 -5.07
CA GLU A 349 4.72 26.66 -6.04
C GLU A 349 3.90 25.39 -5.79
N VAL A 350 3.68 25.04 -4.52
CA VAL A 350 2.78 23.94 -4.14
C VAL A 350 1.34 24.26 -4.56
N GLU A 351 0.86 25.47 -4.24
CA GLU A 351 -0.47 25.94 -4.67
C GLU A 351 -0.67 25.87 -6.19
N SER A 352 0.38 26.16 -6.98
CA SER A 352 0.27 26.16 -8.44
C SER A 352 -0.12 24.80 -9.03
N MET A 353 0.22 23.70 -8.34
CA MET A 353 -0.14 22.35 -8.78
C MET A 353 -1.65 22.13 -8.78
N PHE A 354 -2.37 22.74 -7.83
CA PHE A 354 -3.83 22.59 -7.73
C PHE A 354 -4.58 23.20 -8.92
N TYR A 355 -3.91 23.98 -9.79
CA TYR A 355 -4.55 24.55 -10.98
C TYR A 355 -4.02 23.94 -12.28
N GLN A 356 -3.21 22.88 -12.17
CA GLN A 356 -2.63 22.20 -13.31
C GLN A 356 -3.54 21.02 -13.71
N PRO A 357 -4.05 20.98 -14.96
CA PRO A 357 -4.84 19.85 -15.43
C PRO A 357 -3.99 18.60 -15.59
N GLY A 358 -4.65 17.44 -15.48
CA GLY A 358 -4.04 16.14 -15.80
C GLY A 358 -3.28 15.49 -14.67
N LEU A 359 -3.35 16.04 -13.46
CA LEU A 359 -2.74 15.49 -12.26
C LEU A 359 -3.72 14.60 -11.51
N ASP A 360 -3.19 13.64 -10.77
CA ASP A 360 -3.97 12.72 -9.96
C ASP A 360 -4.46 13.38 -8.65
N SER A 361 -5.71 13.13 -8.29
CA SER A 361 -6.36 13.76 -7.13
C SER A 361 -5.77 13.34 -5.79
N TYR A 362 -5.27 12.11 -5.66
CA TYR A 362 -4.57 11.65 -4.46
C TYR A 362 -3.18 12.31 -4.38
N HIS A 363 -2.46 12.47 -5.49
CA HIS A 363 -1.16 13.16 -5.43
C HIS A 363 -1.32 14.66 -5.12
N LEU A 364 -2.38 15.28 -5.62
CA LEU A 364 -2.75 16.65 -5.23
C LEU A 364 -3.10 16.73 -3.74
N SER A 365 -3.72 15.69 -3.16
CA SER A 365 -3.99 15.65 -1.71
C SER A 365 -2.69 15.59 -0.92
N LEU A 366 -1.69 14.81 -1.32
CA LEU A 366 -0.37 14.78 -0.67
C LEU A 366 0.33 16.16 -0.70
N ALA A 367 0.22 16.88 -1.82
CA ALA A 367 0.71 18.27 -1.92
C ALA A 367 -0.10 19.20 -0.99
N SER A 368 -1.42 19.07 -0.94
CA SER A 368 -2.31 19.85 -0.07
C SER A 368 -2.02 19.62 1.41
N GLU A 369 -1.73 18.39 1.80
CA GLU A 369 -1.38 18.00 3.16
C GLU A 369 -0.10 18.68 3.65
N SER A 370 0.88 18.89 2.77
CA SER A 370 2.10 19.65 3.13
C SER A 370 1.79 21.09 3.61
N LEU A 371 0.71 21.70 3.12
CA LEU A 371 0.24 23.01 3.58
C LEU A 371 -0.48 22.90 4.94
N VAL A 372 -1.20 21.80 5.19
CA VAL A 372 -1.78 21.51 6.51
C VAL A 372 -0.67 21.39 7.55
N ILE A 373 0.37 20.61 7.24
CA ILE A 373 1.55 20.44 8.09
C ILE A 373 2.17 21.81 8.43
N ARG A 374 2.36 22.69 7.42
CA ARG A 374 2.83 24.07 7.63
C ARG A 374 1.93 24.86 8.57
N ALA A 375 0.62 24.84 8.37
CA ALA A 375 -0.29 25.61 9.21
C ALA A 375 -0.32 25.15 10.68
N LEU A 376 -0.05 23.87 10.93
CA LEU A 376 -0.05 23.28 12.27
C LEU A 376 1.31 23.41 12.96
N LEU A 377 2.42 23.25 12.23
CA LEU A 377 3.78 23.35 12.78
C LEU A 377 4.32 24.78 12.84
N GLU A 378 3.86 25.67 11.97
CA GLU A 378 4.24 27.10 11.89
C GLU A 378 3.00 28.01 12.02
N PRO A 379 2.45 28.20 13.25
CA PRO A 379 1.22 28.97 13.45
C PRO A 379 1.28 30.41 12.94
N GLU A 380 2.47 31.03 12.87
CA GLU A 380 2.70 32.36 12.31
C GLU A 380 2.46 32.41 10.79
N ARG A 381 2.54 31.27 10.11
CA ARG A 381 2.28 31.13 8.68
C ARG A 381 0.88 30.60 8.37
N ARG A 382 0.05 30.35 9.38
CA ARG A 382 -1.33 29.89 9.19
C ARG A 382 -2.13 30.81 8.26
N GLU A 383 -2.04 32.13 8.44
CA GLU A 383 -2.83 33.09 7.65
C GLU A 383 -2.53 32.95 6.15
N GLU A 384 -1.27 32.73 5.78
CA GLU A 384 -0.86 32.45 4.40
C GLU A 384 -1.56 31.20 3.84
N VAL A 385 -1.56 30.10 4.61
CA VAL A 385 -2.18 28.83 4.21
C VAL A 385 -3.71 28.98 4.09
N VAL A 386 -4.35 29.69 5.03
CA VAL A 386 -5.79 30.00 4.96
C VAL A 386 -6.12 30.77 3.69
N GLU A 387 -5.30 31.76 3.30
CA GLU A 387 -5.50 32.48 2.04
C GLU A 387 -5.30 31.60 0.79
N ILE A 388 -4.38 30.63 0.83
CA ILE A 388 -4.21 29.63 -0.25
C ILE A 388 -5.50 28.82 -0.40
N TYR A 389 -6.01 28.23 0.70
CA TYR A 389 -7.25 27.46 0.65
C TYR A 389 -8.46 28.31 0.27
N ARG A 390 -8.53 29.58 0.69
CA ARG A 390 -9.60 30.49 0.24
C ARG A 390 -9.63 30.64 -1.28
N ARG A 391 -8.47 30.85 -1.90
CA ARG A 391 -8.35 30.94 -3.37
C ARG A 391 -8.74 29.62 -4.02
N LEU A 392 -8.28 28.50 -3.47
CA LEU A 392 -8.60 27.17 -3.96
C LEU A 392 -10.11 26.90 -3.91
N LEU A 393 -10.77 27.11 -2.78
CA LEU A 393 -12.21 26.93 -2.61
C LEU A 393 -13.02 27.87 -3.54
N THR A 394 -12.59 29.12 -3.66
CA THR A 394 -13.20 30.08 -4.59
C THR A 394 -13.11 29.58 -6.04
N ALA A 395 -11.96 29.04 -6.44
CA ALA A 395 -11.78 28.45 -7.77
C ALA A 395 -12.61 27.17 -7.94
N MET A 396 -12.64 26.29 -6.94
CA MET A 396 -13.41 25.03 -6.94
C MET A 396 -14.89 25.27 -7.21
N LYS A 397 -15.48 26.28 -6.55
CA LYS A 397 -16.86 26.71 -6.76
C LYS A 397 -17.19 26.94 -8.24
N GLU A 398 -16.26 27.52 -9.00
CA GLU A 398 -16.45 27.83 -10.42
C GLU A 398 -16.05 26.67 -11.34
N ARG A 399 -14.98 25.93 -10.99
CA ARG A 399 -14.33 24.97 -11.90
C ARG A 399 -14.80 23.54 -11.76
N LEU A 400 -15.23 23.09 -10.57
CA LEU A 400 -15.72 21.72 -10.36
C LEU A 400 -16.90 21.38 -11.29
N PRO A 401 -17.93 22.24 -11.46
CA PRO A 401 -19.02 21.95 -12.40
C PRO A 401 -18.56 21.86 -13.85
N GLU A 402 -17.47 22.55 -14.21
CA GLU A 402 -16.88 22.52 -15.55
C GLU A 402 -15.97 21.30 -15.79
N ARG A 403 -15.66 20.52 -14.75
CA ARG A 403 -14.74 19.37 -14.77
C ARG A 403 -13.35 19.74 -15.30
N LYS A 404 -12.83 20.87 -14.82
CA LYS A 404 -11.52 21.41 -15.22
C LYS A 404 -10.53 21.33 -14.07
N ASP A 405 -9.30 20.96 -14.41
CA ASP A 405 -8.10 20.95 -13.56
C ASP A 405 -8.08 19.87 -12.46
N TYR A 406 -9.19 19.63 -11.75
CA TYR A 406 -9.34 18.64 -10.68
C TYR A 406 -10.80 18.18 -10.55
N ASP A 407 -11.03 17.15 -9.73
CA ASP A 407 -12.32 16.49 -9.58
C ASP A 407 -12.92 16.56 -8.16
N ALA A 408 -14.07 15.90 -7.99
CA ALA A 408 -14.80 15.83 -6.72
C ALA A 408 -14.00 15.09 -5.63
N THR A 409 -13.16 14.14 -6.01
CA THR A 409 -12.26 13.39 -5.11
C THR A 409 -11.28 14.36 -4.46
N PHE A 410 -10.61 15.20 -5.27
CA PHE A 410 -9.68 16.21 -4.72
C PHE A 410 -10.42 17.23 -3.85
N ALA A 411 -11.64 17.63 -4.23
CA ALA A 411 -12.48 18.49 -3.40
C ALA A 411 -12.79 17.86 -2.03
N GLY A 412 -13.10 16.56 -1.99
CA GLY A 412 -13.31 15.81 -0.75
C GLY A 412 -12.07 15.77 0.14
N PHE A 413 -10.88 15.52 -0.42
CA PHE A 413 -9.62 15.58 0.33
C PHE A 413 -9.35 16.99 0.89
N VAL A 414 -9.64 18.04 0.12
CA VAL A 414 -9.53 19.41 0.63
C VAL A 414 -10.45 19.63 1.84
N MET A 415 -11.67 19.07 1.86
CA MET A 415 -12.54 19.16 3.03
C MET A 415 -11.91 18.48 4.26
N SER A 416 -11.32 17.30 4.09
CA SER A 416 -10.58 16.60 5.16
C SER A 416 -9.43 17.46 5.71
N HIS A 417 -8.66 18.09 4.84
CA HIS A 417 -7.56 18.98 5.24
C HIS A 417 -8.03 20.24 6.00
N LEU A 418 -9.20 20.77 5.65
CA LEU A 418 -9.79 21.90 6.36
C LEU A 418 -10.29 21.52 7.76
N ILE A 419 -10.74 20.27 7.94
CA ILE A 419 -11.05 19.69 9.26
C ILE A 419 -9.77 19.58 10.10
N ASP A 420 -8.70 19.01 9.54
CA ASP A 420 -7.40 18.87 10.23
C ASP A 420 -6.86 20.22 10.73
N MET A 421 -7.05 21.28 9.93
CA MET A 421 -6.62 22.64 10.27
C MET A 421 -7.59 23.43 11.15
N GLU A 422 -8.74 22.85 11.53
CA GLU A 422 -9.86 23.55 12.17
C GLU A 422 -10.17 24.91 11.51
N ALA A 423 -10.27 24.94 10.18
CA ALA A 423 -10.33 26.16 9.36
C ALA A 423 -11.66 26.92 9.44
N LYS A 424 -12.01 27.44 10.63
CA LYS A 424 -13.24 28.20 10.92
C LYS A 424 -13.38 29.45 10.05
N GLU A 425 -12.27 29.98 9.57
CA GLU A 425 -12.17 31.14 8.69
C GLU A 425 -12.70 30.89 7.27
N LEU A 426 -12.92 29.61 6.89
CA LEU A 426 -13.27 29.18 5.53
C LEU A 426 -14.65 28.49 5.46
N ILE A 427 -15.44 28.52 6.53
CA ILE A 427 -16.74 27.83 6.60
C ILE A 427 -17.71 28.29 5.51
N GLU A 428 -17.73 29.59 5.18
CA GLU A 428 -18.63 30.09 4.14
C GLU A 428 -18.22 29.59 2.76
N GLU A 429 -16.92 29.61 2.45
CA GLU A 429 -16.36 29.06 1.21
C GLU A 429 -16.61 27.54 1.10
N VAL A 430 -16.49 26.79 2.19
CA VAL A 430 -16.84 25.36 2.24
C VAL A 430 -18.30 25.14 1.85
N ARG A 431 -19.25 25.91 2.40
CA ARG A 431 -20.68 25.83 2.03
C ARG A 431 -20.89 26.09 0.54
N GLU A 432 -20.18 27.07 -0.02
CA GLU A 432 -20.28 27.41 -1.43
C GLU A 432 -19.78 26.30 -2.35
N VAL A 433 -18.70 25.60 -1.97
CA VAL A 433 -18.20 24.45 -2.73
C VAL A 433 -19.16 23.26 -2.64
N PHE A 434 -19.68 22.92 -1.45
CA PHE A 434 -20.71 21.89 -1.33
C PHE A 434 -21.98 22.19 -2.12
N ALA A 435 -22.36 23.46 -2.25
CA ALA A 435 -23.52 23.87 -3.05
C ALA A 435 -23.36 23.59 -4.56
N THR A 436 -22.15 23.26 -5.02
CA THR A 436 -21.92 22.79 -6.40
C THR A 436 -22.36 21.34 -6.61
N ASP A 437 -22.59 20.57 -5.54
CA ASP A 437 -22.90 19.13 -5.57
C ASP A 437 -21.81 18.31 -6.30
N CYS A 438 -20.57 18.81 -6.27
CA CYS A 438 -19.38 18.23 -6.91
C CYS A 438 -18.28 17.92 -5.87
N VAL A 439 -18.65 17.65 -4.62
CA VAL A 439 -17.72 17.19 -3.57
C VAL A 439 -18.00 15.72 -3.32
N ASP A 440 -16.96 14.89 -3.35
CA ASP A 440 -17.09 13.49 -2.97
C ASP A 440 -17.26 13.38 -1.46
N LYS A 441 -18.50 13.11 -1.03
CA LYS A 441 -18.85 13.00 0.39
C LYS A 441 -18.33 11.72 1.03
N SER A 442 -17.88 10.74 0.23
CA SER A 442 -17.32 9.51 0.77
C SER A 442 -15.96 9.71 1.46
N ILE A 443 -15.32 10.86 1.24
CA ILE A 443 -14.02 11.16 1.81
C ILE A 443 -14.13 11.83 3.18
N ALA A 444 -14.91 12.91 3.29
CA ALA A 444 -14.96 13.75 4.50
C ALA A 444 -16.35 13.87 5.14
N GLY A 445 -17.37 13.24 4.55
CA GLY A 445 -18.76 13.39 4.95
C GLY A 445 -19.48 14.55 4.24
N ASP A 446 -20.71 14.81 4.67
CA ASP A 446 -21.53 15.88 4.11
C ASP A 446 -21.15 17.29 4.63
N CYS A 447 -21.81 18.31 4.08
CA CYS A 447 -21.51 19.71 4.43
C CYS A 447 -21.73 20.04 5.92
N GLU A 448 -22.76 19.45 6.54
CA GLU A 448 -23.06 19.72 7.95
C GLU A 448 -22.04 19.01 8.85
N GLU A 449 -21.71 17.76 8.53
CA GLU A 449 -20.69 16.96 9.22
C GLU A 449 -19.31 17.63 9.14
N VAL A 450 -18.86 18.01 7.94
CA VAL A 450 -17.57 18.69 7.74
C VAL A 450 -17.50 19.99 8.55
N ILE A 451 -18.56 20.80 8.53
CA ILE A 451 -18.57 22.07 9.27
C ILE A 451 -18.59 21.85 10.78
N GLU A 452 -19.24 20.79 11.25
CA GLU A 452 -19.22 20.44 12.67
C GLU A 452 -17.82 19.98 13.09
N GLN A 453 -17.17 19.14 12.29
CA GLN A 453 -15.79 18.68 12.53
C GLN A 453 -14.78 19.85 12.47
N ILE A 454 -14.95 20.82 11.57
CA ILE A 454 -14.13 22.06 11.56
C ILE A 454 -14.27 22.85 12.87
N LYS A 455 -15.46 22.87 13.47
CA LYS A 455 -15.71 23.59 14.74
C LYS A 455 -15.19 22.82 15.94
N HIS A 456 -15.37 21.50 15.92
CA HIS A 456 -15.11 20.57 17.00
C HIS A 456 -14.45 19.30 16.45
N ASN A 457 -13.15 19.37 16.16
CA ASN A 457 -12.42 18.21 15.67
C ASN A 457 -12.20 17.23 16.82
N ALA A 458 -12.86 16.07 16.76
CA ALA A 458 -12.74 15.01 17.76
C ALA A 458 -11.38 14.30 17.72
N TYR A 459 -10.72 14.32 16.57
CA TYR A 459 -9.49 13.60 16.27
C TYR A 459 -8.45 14.55 15.65
N PRO A 460 -7.92 15.52 16.42
CA PRO A 460 -6.98 16.49 15.89
C PRO A 460 -5.69 15.79 15.46
N ARG A 461 -5.33 15.98 14.19
CA ARG A 461 -4.12 15.42 13.60
C ARG A 461 -2.88 16.06 14.20
N GLN A 462 -1.90 15.24 14.56
CA GLN A 462 -0.63 15.70 15.12
C GLN A 462 0.49 15.36 14.14
N TYR A 463 1.34 16.35 13.88
CA TYR A 463 2.52 16.18 13.06
C TYR A 463 3.76 16.43 13.91
N GLU A 464 4.77 15.61 13.68
CA GLU A 464 6.12 15.84 14.18
C GLU A 464 7.08 15.57 13.01
N ILE A 465 8.16 16.34 12.92
CA ILE A 465 9.17 16.12 11.89
C ILE A 465 9.97 14.88 12.30
N PRO A 466 9.85 13.75 11.57
CA PRO A 466 10.53 12.53 11.96
C PRO A 466 12.03 12.67 11.75
N THR A 467 12.79 11.99 12.59
CA THR A 467 14.23 11.84 12.35
C THR A 467 14.48 10.97 11.13
N ILE A 468 15.63 11.15 10.49
CA ILE A 468 16.05 10.29 9.37
C ILE A 468 16.09 8.80 9.75
N HIS A 469 16.37 8.48 11.02
CA HIS A 469 16.35 7.11 11.50
C HIS A 469 14.92 6.55 11.57
N GLU A 470 13.96 7.32 12.10
CA GLU A 470 12.56 6.90 12.14
C GLU A 470 11.99 6.71 10.74
N MET A 471 12.33 7.60 9.80
CA MET A 471 11.91 7.44 8.39
C MET A 471 12.45 6.13 7.78
N TYR A 472 13.73 5.80 7.98
CA TYR A 472 14.29 4.54 7.47
C TYR A 472 13.77 3.30 8.19
N GLU A 473 13.43 3.38 9.48
CA GLU A 473 12.78 2.26 10.17
C GLU A 473 11.36 2.01 9.64
N ASN A 474 10.62 3.07 9.29
CA ASN A 474 9.32 2.91 8.65
C ASN A 474 9.45 2.26 7.28
N VAL A 475 10.45 2.61 6.45
CA VAL A 475 10.69 1.91 5.17
C VAL A 475 10.78 0.39 5.37
N LYS A 476 11.44 -0.07 6.42
CA LYS A 476 11.58 -1.50 6.73
C LYS A 476 10.33 -2.15 7.32
N SER A 477 9.36 -1.37 7.81
CA SER A 477 8.09 -1.93 8.29
C SER A 477 7.07 -2.10 7.16
N PHE A 478 7.27 -1.42 6.04
CA PHE A 478 6.42 -1.51 4.84
C PHE A 478 7.04 -2.35 3.71
N ALA A 479 8.33 -2.70 3.82
CA ALA A 479 9.02 -3.68 2.97
C ALA A 479 8.91 -5.08 3.57
#